data_AF-A0A1L9SSN0-F1
#
_entry.id   AF-A0A1L9SSN0-F1
#
_cell.length_a   1.000
_cell.length_b   1.000
_cell.length_c   1.000
_cell.angle_alpha   90.00
_cell.angle_beta   90.00
_cell.angle_gamma   90.00
#
_symmetry.space_group_name_H-M   'P 1'
#
loop_
_entity.id
_entity.type
_entity.pdbx_description
1 polymer ?
#
loop_
_entity_poly.entity_id
_entity_poly.type
_entity_poly.pdbx_seq_one_letter_code
_entity_poly.pdbx_strand_id
1 'polypeptide(L)'
;MLDENLPTFYIKSNVDQKHNRTIYLSQHGNEPEPTYTLCYPDPSSPESKNRYAAGLSDPFVTNVIYGEVLVVPEWTQPTLSAETIRQNGGVQPPPEPILPTQFTIQLYDPDQHITVRYKRKTWNTPATWEFEMPQLTFRQPSNSTLDQTQSDPAAADVTPKLKFSWRKDSKLSKDLVCLLSGKTSNFPEVKGNKNKEPDITISIFQALREITLYEPNLYRP
;
A
#
# COMPACT_ATOMS: atom_id res chain seq x y z
N MET A 1 22.97 -6.06 2.67
CA MET A 1 21.92 -6.81 1.97
C MET A 1 21.31 -7.74 2.99
N LEU A 2 19.98 -7.81 3.06
CA LEU A 2 19.29 -8.86 3.81
C LEU A 2 19.65 -10.23 3.21
N ASP A 3 19.33 -11.32 3.91
CA ASP A 3 19.59 -12.70 3.48
C ASP A 3 19.17 -12.90 2.01
N GLU A 4 20.09 -13.36 1.16
CA GLU A 4 19.90 -13.55 -0.28
C GLU A 4 18.84 -14.62 -0.60
N ASN A 5 18.45 -15.41 0.40
CA ASN A 5 17.38 -16.38 0.29
C ASN A 5 15.97 -15.76 0.35
N LEU A 6 15.84 -14.51 0.80
CA LEU A 6 14.55 -13.85 0.89
C LEU A 6 14.16 -13.23 -0.47
N PRO A 7 12.86 -13.22 -0.84
CA PRO A 7 12.42 -12.47 -1.99
C PRO A 7 12.67 -10.97 -1.79
N THR A 8 13.42 -10.37 -2.72
CA THR A 8 13.71 -8.94 -2.72
C THR A 8 13.34 -8.31 -4.06
N PHE A 9 12.52 -7.26 -4.00
CA PHE A 9 12.08 -6.46 -5.13
C PHE A 9 12.91 -5.18 -5.22
N TYR A 10 13.57 -4.94 -6.35
CA TYR A 10 14.39 -3.75 -6.60
C TYR A 10 13.69 -2.79 -7.57
N ILE A 11 13.54 -1.53 -7.17
CA ILE A 11 12.95 -0.48 -7.98
C ILE A 11 14.07 0.23 -8.75
N LYS A 12 14.20 -0.06 -10.05
CA LYS A 12 15.18 0.61 -10.91
C LYS A 12 14.51 1.79 -11.62
N SER A 13 15.08 2.98 -11.45
CA SER A 13 14.66 4.13 -12.25
C SER A 13 15.24 3.97 -13.66
N ASN A 14 14.36 4.03 -14.66
CA ASN A 14 14.77 3.97 -16.05
C ASN A 14 15.07 5.39 -16.55
N VAL A 15 16.24 5.61 -17.16
CA VAL A 15 16.66 6.94 -17.62
C VAL A 15 15.83 7.37 -18.84
N ASP A 16 15.43 6.40 -19.66
CA ASP A 16 14.74 6.64 -20.94
C ASP A 16 13.22 6.75 -20.79
N GLN A 17 12.64 6.10 -19.78
CA GLN A 17 11.20 6.12 -19.50
C GLN A 17 10.91 6.87 -18.20
N LYS A 18 10.81 8.20 -18.28
CA LYS A 18 10.68 9.09 -17.11
C LYS A 18 9.49 8.78 -16.19
N HIS A 19 8.45 8.12 -16.70
CA HIS A 19 7.20 7.85 -15.98
C HIS A 19 6.98 6.38 -15.66
N ASN A 20 7.91 5.49 -16.04
CA ASN A 20 7.83 4.07 -15.74
C ASN A 20 9.07 3.62 -14.98
N ARG A 21 8.89 2.73 -14.00
CA ARG A 21 9.97 2.10 -13.26
C ARG A 21 9.80 0.60 -13.27
N THR A 22 10.83 -0.12 -13.66
CA THR A 22 10.82 -1.57 -13.63
C THR A 22 11.18 -2.05 -12.23
N ILE A 23 10.38 -2.99 -11.73
CA ILE A 23 10.60 -3.71 -10.48
C ILE A 23 11.19 -5.07 -10.84
N TYR A 24 12.36 -5.37 -10.28
CA TYR A 24 13.06 -6.64 -10.46
C TYR A 24 12.91 -7.50 -9.21
N LEU A 25 12.74 -8.81 -9.37
CA LEU A 25 12.72 -9.77 -8.26
C LEU A 25 14.02 -10.57 -8.26
N SER A 26 14.60 -10.73 -7.08
CA SER A 26 15.72 -11.64 -6.82
C SER A 26 15.38 -12.51 -5.61
N GLN A 27 15.74 -13.78 -5.66
CA GLN A 27 15.60 -14.73 -4.55
C GLN A 27 16.60 -15.87 -4.74
N HIS A 28 17.08 -16.47 -3.64
CA HIS A 28 17.99 -17.62 -3.65
C HIS A 28 19.30 -17.38 -4.42
N GLY A 29 19.79 -16.14 -4.44
CA GLY A 29 20.99 -15.76 -5.17
C GLY A 29 20.86 -15.77 -6.71
N ASN A 30 19.64 -15.86 -7.25
CA ASN A 30 19.39 -15.73 -8.68
C ASN A 30 19.65 -14.30 -9.18
N GLU A 31 19.90 -14.15 -10.48
CA GLU A 31 19.99 -12.82 -11.09
C GLU A 31 18.63 -12.11 -11.06
N PRO A 32 18.55 -10.80 -10.74
CA PRO A 32 17.27 -10.10 -10.68
C PRO A 32 16.54 -10.04 -12.04
N GLU A 33 15.30 -10.52 -12.07
CA GLU A 33 14.47 -10.55 -13.28
C GLU A 33 13.31 -9.53 -13.19
N PRO A 34 12.92 -8.88 -14.30
CA PRO A 34 11.81 -7.93 -14.29
C PRO A 34 10.50 -8.66 -13.98
N THR A 35 9.80 -8.24 -12.93
CA THR A 35 8.55 -8.86 -12.47
C THR A 35 7.35 -7.94 -12.57
N TYR A 36 7.54 -6.62 -12.47
CA TYR A 36 6.48 -5.64 -12.63
C TYR A 36 6.99 -4.34 -13.26
N THR A 37 6.09 -3.57 -13.83
CA THR A 37 6.32 -2.15 -14.18
C THR A 37 5.39 -1.26 -13.37
N LEU A 38 5.99 -0.29 -12.68
CA LEU A 38 5.30 0.78 -11.97
C LEU A 38 5.14 1.98 -12.92
N CYS A 39 3.91 2.28 -13.28
CA CYS A 39 3.53 3.34 -14.21
C CYS A 39 2.99 4.55 -13.47
N TYR A 40 3.40 5.75 -13.89
CA TYR A 40 2.89 7.02 -13.37
C TYR A 40 2.21 7.81 -14.49
N PRO A 41 1.18 8.61 -14.17
CA PRO A 41 0.59 9.53 -15.15
C PRO A 41 1.63 10.48 -15.74
N ASP A 42 1.47 10.81 -17.02
CA ASP A 42 2.30 11.80 -17.69
C ASP A 42 2.12 13.17 -17.01
N PRO A 43 3.15 13.77 -16.39
CA PRO A 43 3.04 15.04 -15.68
C PRO A 43 2.76 16.22 -16.61
N SER A 44 2.98 16.07 -17.93
CA SER A 44 2.61 17.08 -18.92
C SER A 44 1.12 17.04 -19.28
N SER A 45 0.42 15.94 -18.98
CA SER A 45 -1.02 15.83 -19.20
C SER A 45 -1.78 16.70 -18.19
N PRO A 46 -2.78 17.50 -18.65
CA PRO A 46 -3.66 18.25 -17.76
C PRO A 46 -4.38 17.37 -16.73
N GLU A 47 -4.66 16.12 -17.06
CA GLU A 47 -5.36 15.18 -16.18
C GLU A 47 -4.52 14.78 -14.96
N SER A 48 -3.20 14.82 -15.08
CA SER A 48 -2.24 14.47 -14.01
C SER A 48 -2.05 15.60 -13.00
N LYS A 49 -2.58 16.80 -13.27
CA LYS A 49 -2.41 17.96 -12.40
C LYS A 49 -3.04 17.70 -11.04
N ASN A 50 -2.24 17.88 -9.98
CA ASN A 50 -2.68 17.69 -8.59
C ASN A 50 -3.21 16.28 -8.31
N ARG A 51 -2.70 15.25 -9.02
CA ARG A 51 -3.04 13.85 -8.76
C ARG A 51 -1.77 13.08 -8.46
N TYR A 52 -1.84 12.23 -7.44
CA TYR A 52 -0.81 11.24 -7.17
C TYR A 52 -1.39 9.88 -7.51
N ALA A 53 -0.99 9.32 -8.65
CA ALA A 53 -1.44 8.01 -9.07
C ALA A 53 -0.25 7.12 -9.45
N ALA A 54 -0.42 5.82 -9.26
CA ALA A 54 0.52 4.81 -9.73
C ALA A 54 -0.25 3.54 -10.10
N GLY A 55 0.17 2.88 -11.18
CA GLY A 55 -0.33 1.58 -11.60
C GLY A 55 0.78 0.54 -11.56
N LEU A 56 0.45 -0.69 -11.18
CA LEU A 56 1.32 -1.85 -11.24
C LEU A 56 0.89 -2.72 -12.42
N SER A 57 1.81 -3.01 -13.34
CA SER A 57 1.52 -3.72 -14.59
C SER A 57 2.53 -4.82 -14.87
N ASP A 58 2.20 -5.70 -15.82
CA ASP A 58 3.12 -6.70 -16.34
C ASP A 58 4.38 -6.03 -16.96
N PRO A 59 5.58 -6.60 -16.75
CA PRO A 59 6.82 -5.99 -17.21
C PRO A 59 6.99 -5.99 -18.74
N PHE A 60 6.28 -6.85 -19.46
CA PHE A 60 6.37 -7.02 -20.91
C PHE A 60 5.09 -6.59 -21.64
N VAL A 61 3.94 -6.67 -20.97
CA VAL A 61 2.61 -6.36 -21.51
C VAL A 61 1.94 -5.29 -20.65
N THR A 62 2.30 -4.03 -20.85
CA THR A 62 1.87 -2.90 -19.99
C THR A 62 0.35 -2.69 -19.89
N ASN A 63 -0.44 -3.29 -20.78
CA ASN A 63 -1.91 -3.25 -20.73
C ASN A 63 -2.50 -4.23 -19.70
N VAL A 64 -1.70 -5.16 -19.18
CA VAL A 64 -2.08 -6.02 -18.06
C VAL A 64 -1.76 -5.28 -16.78
N ILE A 65 -2.80 -4.79 -16.11
CA ILE A 65 -2.70 -4.02 -14.87
C ILE A 65 -3.11 -4.93 -13.70
N TYR A 66 -2.26 -5.06 -12.70
CA TYR A 66 -2.50 -5.83 -11.49
C TYR A 66 -3.11 -5.00 -10.36
N GLY A 67 -2.93 -3.69 -10.42
CA GLY A 67 -3.57 -2.78 -9.49
C GLY A 67 -3.18 -1.33 -9.71
N GLU A 68 -3.93 -0.43 -9.10
CA GLU A 68 -3.72 0.99 -9.19
C GLU A 68 -4.14 1.72 -7.92
N VAL A 69 -3.58 2.92 -7.75
CA VAL A 69 -3.95 3.84 -6.69
C VAL A 69 -4.06 5.22 -7.27
N LEU A 70 -5.10 5.95 -6.86
CA LEU A 70 -5.28 7.36 -7.17
C LEU A 70 -5.55 8.12 -5.87
N VAL A 71 -4.75 9.16 -5.64
CA VAL A 71 -4.89 10.07 -4.52
C VAL A 71 -5.03 11.49 -5.07
N VAL A 72 -6.16 12.12 -4.78
CA VAL A 72 -6.45 13.50 -5.15
C VAL A 72 -6.48 14.32 -3.86
N PRO A 73 -5.51 15.23 -3.63
CA PRO A 73 -5.53 16.12 -2.48
C PRO A 73 -6.70 17.10 -2.58
N GLU A 74 -7.27 17.42 -1.42
CA GLU A 74 -8.09 18.61 -1.29
C GLU A 74 -7.19 19.85 -1.18
N TRP A 75 -7.76 21.04 -1.32
CA TRP A 75 -7.01 22.29 -1.23
C TRP A 75 -7.66 23.19 -0.20
N THR A 76 -6.84 23.88 0.60
CA THR A 76 -7.37 24.88 1.54
C THR A 76 -8.10 25.97 0.78
N GLN A 77 -9.27 26.35 1.29
CA GLN A 77 -9.96 27.53 0.79
C GLN A 77 -9.50 28.74 1.60
N PRO A 78 -9.15 29.87 0.96
CA PRO A 78 -8.78 31.08 1.68
C PRO A 78 -10.02 31.70 2.36
N THR A 79 -10.36 31.22 3.56
CA THR A 79 -11.38 31.82 4.42
C THR A 79 -10.71 32.83 5.35
N LEU A 80 -10.28 33.97 4.81
CA LEU A 80 -9.87 35.11 5.64
C LEU A 80 -11.03 36.08 5.77
N SER A 81 -11.22 36.64 6.97
CA SER A 81 -12.10 37.79 7.16
C SER A 81 -11.50 39.01 6.44
N ALA A 82 -12.37 39.97 6.07
CA ALA A 82 -11.96 41.18 5.34
C ALA A 82 -10.88 42.00 6.08
N GLU A 83 -10.82 41.90 7.40
CA GLU A 83 -9.82 42.56 8.25
C GLU A 83 -8.44 41.91 8.13
N THR A 84 -8.35 40.58 8.12
CA THR A 84 -7.08 39.86 7.96
C THR A 84 -6.50 40.02 6.56
N ILE A 85 -7.36 40.12 5.54
CA ILE A 85 -6.93 40.42 4.16
C ILE A 85 -6.29 41.81 4.08
N ARG A 86 -6.86 42.81 4.78
CA ARG A 86 -6.30 44.17 4.83
C ARG A 86 -4.97 44.22 5.58
N GLN A 87 -4.81 43.43 6.65
CA GLN A 87 -3.54 43.32 7.38
C GLN A 87 -2.42 42.66 6.57
N ASN A 88 -2.78 41.73 5.67
CA ASN A 88 -1.84 41.08 4.74
C ASN A 88 -1.66 41.83 3.41
N GLY A 89 -1.90 43.14 3.37
CA GLY A 89 -1.69 43.95 2.17
C GLY A 89 -2.63 43.60 1.00
N GLY A 90 -3.78 42.99 1.27
CA GLY A 90 -4.79 42.64 0.26
C GLY A 90 -4.58 41.30 -0.43
N VAL A 91 -3.51 40.56 -0.11
CA VAL A 91 -3.17 39.29 -0.78
C VAL A 91 -3.65 38.10 0.05
N GLN A 92 -4.50 37.26 -0.54
CA GLN A 92 -4.87 35.99 0.08
C GLN A 92 -3.70 35.00 0.04
N PRO A 93 -3.48 34.22 1.11
CA PRO A 93 -2.47 33.17 1.09
C PRO A 93 -2.78 32.15 -0.02
N PRO A 94 -1.74 31.59 -0.67
CA PRO A 94 -1.94 30.59 -1.69
C PRO A 94 -2.62 29.34 -1.09
N PRO A 95 -3.52 28.67 -1.83
CA PRO A 95 -4.08 27.38 -1.43
C PRO A 95 -2.98 26.35 -1.16
N GLU A 96 -3.10 25.64 -0.04
CA GLU A 96 -2.20 24.56 0.36
C GLU A 96 -2.88 23.20 0.17
N PRO A 97 -2.15 22.16 -0.25
CA PRO A 97 -2.73 20.83 -0.43
C PRO A 97 -2.98 20.16 0.93
N ILE A 98 -4.18 19.60 1.08
CA ILE A 98 -4.60 18.77 2.21
C ILE A 98 -4.43 17.31 1.78
N LEU A 99 -3.43 16.64 2.34
CA LEU A 99 -3.21 15.22 2.09
C LEU A 99 -4.29 14.38 2.75
N PRO A 100 -4.90 13.43 2.02
CA PRO A 100 -5.93 12.58 2.60
C PRO A 100 -5.33 11.63 3.63
N THR A 101 -6.09 11.38 4.69
CA THR A 101 -5.73 10.42 5.74
C THR A 101 -6.11 8.99 5.37
N GLN A 102 -6.75 8.77 4.23
CA GLN A 102 -7.06 7.46 3.71
C GLN A 102 -7.09 7.48 2.18
N PHE A 103 -6.74 6.36 1.56
CA PHE A 103 -6.89 6.14 0.13
C PHE A 103 -7.14 4.66 -0.13
N THR A 104 -7.56 4.34 -1.36
CA THR A 104 -7.89 2.98 -1.76
C THR A 104 -6.93 2.52 -2.84
N ILE A 105 -6.35 1.34 -2.65
CA ILE A 105 -5.64 0.60 -3.69
C ILE A 105 -6.64 -0.37 -4.31
N GLN A 106 -6.77 -0.34 -5.63
CA GLN A 106 -7.52 -1.33 -6.39
C GLN A 106 -6.55 -2.41 -6.83
N LEU A 107 -6.85 -3.67 -6.55
CA LEU A 107 -6.14 -4.82 -7.08
C LEU A 107 -7.07 -5.56 -8.02
N TYR A 108 -6.51 -6.15 -9.07
CA TYR A 108 -7.24 -6.88 -10.09
C TYR A 108 -6.80 -8.35 -10.09
N ASP A 109 -7.72 -9.22 -10.45
CA ASP A 109 -7.53 -10.67 -10.49
C ASP A 109 -7.10 -11.31 -9.14
N PRO A 110 -8.01 -11.42 -8.15
CA PRO A 110 -9.41 -10.97 -8.18
C PRO A 110 -9.54 -9.50 -7.76
N ASP A 111 -10.65 -8.87 -8.17
CA ASP A 111 -10.96 -7.48 -7.84
C ASP A 111 -11.06 -7.27 -6.32
N GLN A 112 -10.21 -6.38 -5.80
CA GLN A 112 -10.17 -6.01 -4.38
C GLN A 112 -9.95 -4.52 -4.19
N HIS A 113 -10.59 -3.99 -3.15
CA HIS A 113 -10.42 -2.61 -2.72
C HIS A 113 -9.78 -2.57 -1.32
N ILE A 114 -8.51 -2.20 -1.27
CA ILE A 114 -7.74 -2.15 -0.05
C ILE A 114 -7.67 -0.72 0.44
N THR A 115 -8.41 -0.42 1.50
CA THR A 115 -8.38 0.90 2.14
C THR A 115 -7.16 1.01 3.04
N VAL A 116 -6.27 1.94 2.72
CA VAL A 116 -5.10 2.28 3.55
C VAL A 116 -5.44 3.53 4.36
N ARG A 117 -5.23 3.48 5.67
CA ARG A 117 -5.56 4.56 6.60
C ARG A 117 -4.34 5.02 7.39
N TYR A 118 -4.09 6.32 7.40
CA TYR A 118 -3.07 6.95 8.21
C TYR A 118 -3.53 7.13 9.66
N LYS A 119 -2.72 6.62 10.59
CA LYS A 119 -2.79 6.97 12.00
C LYS A 119 -1.65 7.91 12.34
N ARG A 120 -2.02 9.10 12.82
CA ARG A 120 -1.05 10.09 13.29
C ARG A 120 -0.28 9.55 14.50
N LYS A 121 0.97 10.01 14.61
CA LYS A 121 1.79 9.76 15.79
C LYS A 121 1.08 10.25 17.05
N THR A 122 1.08 9.42 18.09
CA THR A 122 0.69 9.82 19.45
C THR A 122 1.92 9.82 20.35
N TRP A 123 1.74 10.17 21.63
CA TRP A 123 2.82 10.11 22.61
C TRP A 123 3.44 8.71 22.73
N ASN A 124 2.61 7.67 22.62
CA ASN A 124 3.03 6.27 22.84
C ASN A 124 3.12 5.44 21.55
N THR A 125 2.69 5.96 20.40
CA THR A 125 2.67 5.20 19.13
C THR A 125 3.27 6.02 17.98
N PRO A 126 4.13 5.42 17.14
CA PRO A 126 4.59 6.07 15.92
C PRO A 126 3.42 6.32 14.96
N ALA A 127 3.64 7.18 13.96
CA ALA A 127 2.70 7.29 12.86
C ALA A 127 2.74 6.02 12.01
N THR A 128 1.57 5.52 11.60
CA THR A 128 1.45 4.27 10.83
C THR A 128 0.45 4.42 9.69
N TRP A 129 0.63 3.64 8.64
CA TRP A 129 -0.37 3.40 7.60
C TRP A 129 -0.90 1.98 7.79
N GLU A 130 -2.17 1.85 8.15
CA GLU A 130 -2.81 0.56 8.41
C GLU A 130 -3.69 0.15 7.24
N PHE A 131 -3.73 -1.14 6.95
CA PHE A 131 -4.62 -1.72 5.95
C PHE A 131 -4.94 -3.16 6.32
N GLU A 132 -5.98 -3.72 5.72
CA GLU A 132 -6.41 -5.10 5.95
C GLU A 132 -6.54 -5.82 4.61
N MET A 133 -6.12 -7.09 4.58
CA MET A 133 -6.27 -7.96 3.41
C MET A 133 -6.95 -9.26 3.81
N PRO A 134 -7.76 -9.89 2.95
CA PRO A 134 -8.24 -11.25 3.16
C PRO A 134 -7.07 -12.23 3.38
N GLN A 135 -7.16 -13.11 4.38
CA GLN A 135 -6.15 -14.14 4.61
C GLN A 135 -6.05 -15.10 3.41
N LEU A 136 -7.19 -15.36 2.76
CA LEU A 136 -7.27 -16.07 1.50
C LEU A 136 -7.88 -15.13 0.47
N THR A 137 -7.14 -14.90 -0.61
CA THR A 137 -7.58 -14.03 -1.71
C THR A 137 -8.15 -14.86 -2.86
N PHE A 138 -7.35 -15.81 -3.34
CA PHE A 138 -7.70 -16.65 -4.48
C PHE A 138 -8.52 -17.85 -4.03
N ARG A 139 -9.50 -18.21 -4.85
CA ARG A 139 -10.21 -19.45 -4.68
C ARG A 139 -9.29 -20.63 -4.96
N GLN A 140 -9.36 -21.65 -4.12
CA GLN A 140 -8.67 -22.90 -4.39
C GLN A 140 -9.37 -23.62 -5.56
N PRO A 141 -8.62 -24.10 -6.57
CA PRO A 141 -9.21 -24.90 -7.65
C PRO A 141 -9.97 -26.12 -7.09
N SER A 142 -11.23 -26.29 -7.49
CA SER A 142 -12.06 -27.43 -7.10
C SER A 142 -12.76 -28.05 -8.30
N ASN A 143 -12.82 -29.38 -8.31
CA ASN A 143 -13.56 -30.17 -9.31
C ASN A 143 -15.08 -30.18 -9.05
N SER A 144 -15.52 -29.64 -7.91
CA SER A 144 -16.93 -29.51 -7.57
C SER A 144 -17.55 -28.30 -8.28
N THR A 145 -18.59 -28.54 -9.08
CA THR A 145 -19.37 -27.46 -9.71
C THR A 145 -19.99 -26.52 -8.67
N LEU A 146 -20.34 -27.01 -7.48
CA LEU A 146 -20.86 -26.17 -6.39
C LEU A 146 -19.81 -25.16 -5.93
N ASP A 147 -18.57 -25.60 -5.74
CA ASP A 147 -17.47 -24.74 -5.26
C ASP A 147 -17.08 -23.70 -6.32
N GLN A 148 -17.28 -24.01 -7.61
CA GLN A 148 -17.08 -23.07 -8.71
C GLN A 148 -18.12 -21.96 -8.76
N THR A 149 -19.31 -22.15 -8.17
CA THR A 149 -20.37 -21.11 -8.14
C THR A 149 -20.31 -20.17 -6.93
N GLN A 150 -19.46 -20.46 -5.93
CA GLN A 150 -19.31 -19.60 -4.75
C GLN A 150 -18.64 -18.27 -5.11
N SER A 151 -18.68 -17.27 -4.22
CA SER A 151 -17.93 -16.02 -4.40
C SER A 151 -16.45 -16.22 -4.06
N ASP A 152 -15.56 -15.39 -4.63
CA ASP A 152 -14.14 -15.48 -4.27
C ASP A 152 -13.91 -15.14 -2.79
N PRO A 153 -12.95 -15.82 -2.13
CA PRO A 153 -12.63 -15.56 -0.73
C PRO A 153 -12.36 -14.08 -0.44
N ALA A 154 -11.75 -13.37 -1.39
CA ALA A 154 -11.48 -11.94 -1.26
C ALA A 154 -12.74 -11.05 -1.13
N ALA A 155 -13.86 -11.47 -1.71
CA ALA A 155 -15.13 -10.74 -1.71
C ALA A 155 -16.10 -11.21 -0.62
N ALA A 156 -15.83 -12.33 0.03
CA ALA A 156 -16.71 -12.91 1.04
C ALA A 156 -16.53 -12.24 2.41
N ASP A 157 -17.62 -11.76 3.00
CA ASP A 157 -17.62 -11.12 4.33
C ASP A 157 -17.19 -12.08 5.45
N VAL A 158 -17.27 -13.38 5.24
CA VAL A 158 -16.88 -14.38 6.25
C VAL A 158 -15.37 -14.64 6.28
N THR A 159 -14.63 -14.19 5.27
CA THR A 159 -13.18 -14.43 5.17
C THR A 159 -12.43 -13.63 6.23
N PRO A 160 -11.66 -14.28 7.12
CA PRO A 160 -10.81 -13.57 8.07
C PRO A 160 -9.84 -12.64 7.36
N LYS A 161 -9.62 -11.45 7.91
CA LYS A 161 -8.66 -10.48 7.37
C LYS A 161 -7.42 -10.42 8.24
N LEU A 162 -6.28 -10.18 7.62
CA LEU A 162 -5.01 -9.89 8.26
C LEU A 162 -4.83 -8.39 8.32
N LYS A 163 -4.39 -7.90 9.49
CA LYS A 163 -4.11 -6.48 9.68
C LYS A 163 -2.64 -6.17 9.51
N PHE A 164 -2.35 -5.26 8.61
CA PHE A 164 -0.99 -4.81 8.32
C PHE A 164 -0.78 -3.35 8.72
N SER A 165 0.46 -3.00 9.02
CA SER A 165 0.86 -1.61 9.21
C SER A 165 2.26 -1.29 8.70
N TRP A 166 2.38 -0.24 7.90
CA TRP A 166 3.66 0.36 7.54
C TRP A 166 4.01 1.47 8.53
N ARG A 167 5.26 1.49 9.00
CA ARG A 167 5.79 2.57 9.83
C ARG A 167 7.26 2.80 9.53
N LYS A 168 7.79 3.98 9.88
CA LYS A 168 9.24 4.21 9.84
C LYS A 168 9.94 3.30 10.83
N ASP A 169 11.06 2.70 10.41
CA ASP A 169 11.88 1.85 11.27
C ASP A 169 12.48 2.65 12.44
N SER A 170 13.01 3.84 12.14
CA SER A 170 13.56 4.75 13.13
C SER A 170 13.37 6.22 12.74
N LYS A 171 13.67 7.14 13.66
CA LYS A 171 13.55 8.60 13.41
C LYS A 171 14.49 9.09 12.30
N LEU A 172 15.64 8.44 12.14
CA LEU A 172 16.70 8.85 11.21
C LEU A 172 16.72 8.01 9.94
N SER A 173 16.09 6.83 9.96
CA SER A 173 16.03 5.98 8.78
C SER A 173 14.97 6.47 7.78
N LYS A 174 15.27 6.24 6.50
CA LYS A 174 14.29 6.35 5.40
C LYS A 174 13.53 5.04 5.20
N ASP A 175 13.87 4.01 5.94
CA ASP A 175 13.33 2.68 5.79
C ASP A 175 11.95 2.59 6.44
N LEU A 176 11.07 1.86 5.79
CA LEU A 176 9.76 1.51 6.31
C LEU A 176 9.73 0.01 6.63
N VAL A 177 9.02 -0.34 7.68
CA VAL A 177 8.78 -1.74 8.08
C VAL A 177 7.28 -1.99 8.01
N CYS A 178 6.91 -3.09 7.38
CA CYS A 178 5.55 -3.61 7.37
C CYS A 178 5.42 -4.69 8.44
N LEU A 179 4.43 -4.51 9.30
CA LEU A 179 4.11 -5.39 10.40
C LEU A 179 2.76 -6.06 10.17
N LEU A 180 2.63 -7.33 10.53
CA LEU A 180 1.38 -8.04 10.70
C LEU A 180 0.97 -7.97 12.19
N SER A 181 -0.20 -7.40 12.48
CA SER A 181 -0.68 -7.09 13.84
C SER A 181 -1.81 -8.02 14.33
N GLY A 182 -2.14 -9.07 13.59
CA GLY A 182 -3.14 -10.08 13.97
C GLY A 182 -4.21 -10.35 12.91
N LYS A 183 -5.14 -11.26 13.24
CA LYS A 183 -6.30 -11.65 12.44
C LYS A 183 -7.55 -10.91 12.94
N THR A 184 -8.39 -10.39 12.05
CA THR A 184 -9.74 -9.92 12.37
C THR A 184 -10.74 -10.92 11.81
N SER A 185 -11.73 -11.28 12.63
CA SER A 185 -12.85 -12.13 12.24
C SER A 185 -14.16 -11.38 12.45
N ASN A 186 -15.09 -11.48 11.51
CA ASN A 186 -16.39 -10.81 11.59
C ASN A 186 -17.35 -11.45 12.61
N PHE A 187 -16.93 -12.53 13.28
CA PHE A 187 -17.67 -13.10 14.39
C PHE A 187 -17.35 -12.32 15.68
N PRO A 188 -18.37 -11.98 16.50
CA PRO A 188 -18.13 -11.32 17.77
C PRO A 188 -17.23 -12.22 18.64
N GLU A 189 -15.98 -11.80 18.81
CA GLU A 189 -15.06 -12.47 19.71
C GLU A 189 -15.70 -12.56 21.09
N VAL A 190 -15.89 -13.79 21.58
CA VAL A 190 -16.18 -14.03 22.99
C VAL A 190 -15.06 -13.35 23.77
N LYS A 191 -15.42 -12.38 24.62
CA LYS A 191 -14.51 -11.56 25.45
C LYS A 191 -13.65 -12.43 26.38
N GLY A 192 -12.62 -13.09 25.85
CA GLY A 192 -11.95 -14.15 26.59
C GLY A 192 -10.62 -14.63 26.00
N ASN A 193 -9.69 -13.72 25.71
CA ASN A 193 -8.27 -13.81 26.10
C ASN A 193 -7.47 -12.69 25.44
N LYS A 194 -7.07 -11.68 26.24
CA LYS A 194 -6.23 -10.56 25.81
C LYS A 194 -4.75 -10.93 25.76
N ASN A 195 -4.38 -11.96 25.01
CA ASN A 195 -2.99 -12.10 24.57
C ASN A 195 -2.89 -11.47 23.19
N LYS A 196 -2.57 -10.17 23.16
CA LYS A 196 -2.24 -9.49 21.92
C LYS A 196 -0.96 -10.13 21.39
N GLU A 197 -1.07 -10.90 20.31
CA GLU A 197 0.09 -11.45 19.65
C GLU A 197 1.07 -10.31 19.29
N PRO A 198 2.39 -10.53 19.43
CA PRO A 198 3.36 -9.52 19.05
C PRO A 198 3.28 -9.27 17.55
N ASP A 199 3.46 -8.00 17.17
CA ASP A 199 3.54 -7.63 15.75
C ASP A 199 4.72 -8.35 15.09
N ILE A 200 4.50 -8.88 13.89
CA ILE A 200 5.52 -9.63 13.14
C ILE A 200 5.98 -8.82 11.94
N THR A 201 7.29 -8.66 11.78
CA THR A 201 7.85 -8.05 10.55
C THR A 201 7.64 -8.98 9.37
N ILE A 202 6.88 -8.51 8.38
CA ILE A 202 6.64 -9.23 7.13
C ILE A 202 7.37 -8.63 5.94
N SER A 203 7.73 -7.34 6.00
CA SER A 203 8.46 -6.70 4.92
C SER A 203 9.23 -5.48 5.42
N ILE A 204 10.33 -5.17 4.74
CA ILE A 204 11.10 -3.93 4.92
C ILE A 204 11.27 -3.27 3.56
N PHE A 205 10.97 -1.97 3.48
CA PHE A 205 11.24 -1.13 2.32
C PHE A 205 12.42 -0.22 2.63
N GLN A 206 13.59 -0.54 2.09
CA GLN A 206 14.84 0.14 2.39
C GLN A 206 15.12 1.26 1.38
N ALA A 207 15.50 2.43 1.89
CA ALA A 207 15.92 3.60 1.13
C ALA A 207 14.97 4.04 -0.01
N LEU A 208 13.70 3.63 0.03
CA LEU A 208 12.72 3.79 -1.04
C LEU A 208 13.14 3.15 -2.39
N ARG A 209 13.96 2.08 -2.33
CA ARG A 209 14.55 1.42 -3.50
C ARG A 209 14.37 -0.09 -3.53
N GLU A 210 14.32 -0.74 -2.38
CA GLU A 210 14.26 -2.21 -2.31
C GLU A 210 13.27 -2.69 -1.26
N ILE A 211 12.41 -3.64 -1.61
CA ILE A 211 11.41 -4.23 -0.71
C ILE A 211 11.78 -5.70 -0.50
N THR A 212 12.03 -6.12 0.72
CA THR A 212 12.30 -7.53 1.06
C THR A 212 11.11 -8.11 1.81
N LEU A 213 10.72 -9.34 1.47
CA LEU A 213 9.63 -10.08 2.12
C LEU A 213 10.18 -11.17 3.05
N TYR A 214 9.60 -11.28 4.24
CA TYR A 214 9.89 -12.34 5.20
C TYR A 214 8.82 -13.42 5.10
N GLU A 215 8.92 -14.27 4.08
CA GLU A 215 7.96 -15.38 3.81
C GLU A 215 7.66 -16.29 5.01
N PRO A 216 8.61 -16.67 5.88
CA PRO A 216 8.34 -17.60 6.98
C PRO A 216 7.31 -17.10 8.01
N ASN A 217 6.96 -15.82 7.97
CA ASN A 217 6.07 -15.18 8.94
C ASN A 217 4.60 -15.13 8.51
N LEU A 218 4.26 -15.56 7.28
CA LEU A 218 2.89 -15.51 6.75
C LEU A 218 2.03 -16.73 7.15
N TYR A 219 2.66 -17.83 7.55
CA TYR A 219 2.00 -19.10 7.89
C TYR A 219 2.17 -19.44 9.37
N ARG A 220 1.42 -18.79 10.25
CA ARG A 220 1.22 -19.29 11.62
C ARG A 220 -0.20 -19.92 11.72
N PRO A 221 -0.31 -21.17 12.19
CA PRO A 221 -1.61 -21.82 12.40
C PRO A 221 -2.51 -20.95 13.28
#